data_AF-M5ANF8-F1
#
_entry.id   AF-M5ANF8-F1
#
_cell.length_a   1.000
_cell.length_b   1.000
_cell.length_c   1.000
_cell.angle_alpha   90.00
_cell.angle_beta   90.00
_cell.angle_gamma   90.00
#
_symmetry.space_group_name_H-M   'P 1'
#
loop_
_entity.id
_entity.type
_entity.pdbx_description
1 polymer ?
#
loop_
_entity_poly.entity_id
_entity_poly.type
_entity_poly.pdbx_seq_one_letter_code
_entity_poly.pdbx_strand_id
1 'polypeptide(L)'
;MTRPLGFRPPQSNAFWLIVSSRPTEGEAIALAQSYAPTLGPTLVLHSRNGVFAVVAGTLYQDKAKANLTALKELHIIPQDSFLSRGEGLDGLIWMSYQRGASFDFATQPNYLRLVQRLQAAMSKLGLYSGPVDGLIGPTTVKAFRSYLARFDLQPGAVLTDYSLAEIERNAGDGFHSDQERNAARALG
;
A
#
# COMPACT_ATOMS: atom_id res chain seq x y z
N MET A 1 23.46 -21.65 -17.76
CA MET A 1 23.61 -20.90 -16.49
C MET A 1 23.37 -19.43 -16.79
N THR A 2 22.16 -18.94 -16.51
CA THR A 2 21.76 -17.56 -16.74
C THR A 2 22.40 -16.70 -15.66
N ARG A 3 23.23 -15.73 -16.04
CA ARG A 3 23.87 -14.80 -15.10
C ARG A 3 22.77 -14.11 -14.28
N PRO A 4 22.80 -14.11 -12.94
CA PRO A 4 21.83 -13.34 -12.18
C PRO A 4 21.89 -11.90 -12.68
N LEU A 5 20.74 -11.38 -13.09
CA LEU A 5 20.60 -9.95 -13.40
C LEU A 5 21.13 -9.22 -12.17
N GLY A 6 22.24 -8.48 -12.35
CA GLY A 6 22.95 -7.89 -11.24
C GLY A 6 22.00 -7.02 -10.43
N PHE A 7 21.59 -7.54 -9.27
CA PHE A 7 20.78 -6.80 -8.32
C PHE A 7 21.63 -5.63 -7.85
N ARG A 8 21.15 -4.41 -8.08
CA ARG A 8 21.77 -3.21 -7.53
C ARG A 8 20.88 -2.70 -6.40
N PRO A 9 21.47 -2.40 -5.22
CA PRO A 9 20.77 -1.65 -4.19
C PRO A 9 20.25 -0.33 -4.76
N PRO A 10 19.27 0.31 -4.10
CA PRO A 10 18.69 1.53 -4.61
C PRO A 10 19.77 2.63 -4.66
N GLN A 11 19.49 3.72 -5.39
CA GLN A 11 20.36 4.88 -5.38
C GLN A 11 20.63 5.31 -3.92
N SER A 12 21.81 5.88 -3.64
CA SER A 12 22.24 6.21 -2.27
C SER A 12 21.28 7.13 -1.51
N ASN A 13 20.43 7.87 -2.22
CA ASN A 13 19.41 8.77 -1.70
C ASN A 13 18.02 8.13 -1.54
N ALA A 14 17.89 6.80 -1.62
CA ALA A 14 16.61 6.11 -1.51
C ALA A 14 16.72 4.82 -0.67
N PHE A 15 15.60 4.42 -0.09
CA PHE A 15 15.45 3.15 0.62
C PHE A 15 14.47 2.25 -0.11
N TRP A 16 14.69 0.93 -0.06
CA TRP A 16 13.65 -0.04 -0.39
C TRP A 16 12.52 0.03 0.64
N LEU A 17 11.28 0.07 0.16
CA LEU A 17 10.08 -0.10 0.96
C LEU A 17 9.74 -1.59 1.01
N ILE A 18 10.16 -2.27 2.08
CA ILE A 18 9.82 -3.66 2.34
C ILE A 18 8.43 -3.68 2.97
N VAL A 19 7.48 -4.33 2.30
CA VAL A 19 6.09 -4.42 2.80
C VAL A 19 5.85 -5.70 3.60
N SER A 20 6.62 -6.76 3.32
CA SER A 20 6.60 -7.97 4.13
C SER A 20 7.79 -8.87 3.79
N SER A 21 7.95 -9.99 4.49
CA SER A 21 8.91 -11.04 4.15
C SER A 21 8.28 -12.43 4.31
N ARG A 22 8.70 -13.39 3.49
CA ARG A 22 8.19 -14.77 3.54
C ARG A 22 9.34 -15.79 3.59
N PRO A 23 9.15 -16.94 4.25
CA PRO A 23 10.15 -17.99 4.33
C PRO A 23 10.37 -18.70 2.99
N THR A 24 9.39 -18.69 2.08
CA THR A 24 9.49 -19.36 0.78
C THR A 24 9.29 -18.40 -0.39
N GLU A 25 9.94 -18.71 -1.52
CA GLU A 25 9.81 -17.96 -2.76
C GLU A 25 8.35 -17.89 -3.24
N GLY A 26 7.66 -19.03 -3.24
CA GLY A 26 6.27 -19.12 -3.71
C GLY A 26 5.32 -18.24 -2.90
N GLU A 27 5.44 -18.24 -1.57
CA GLU A 27 4.63 -17.35 -0.71
C GLU A 27 4.96 -15.88 -0.94
N ALA A 28 6.24 -15.54 -1.14
CA ALA A 28 6.66 -14.17 -1.41
C ALA A 28 6.10 -13.66 -2.74
N ILE A 29 6.14 -14.49 -3.79
CA ILE A 29 5.61 -14.15 -5.11
C ILE A 29 4.09 -13.98 -5.04
N ALA A 30 3.36 -14.91 -4.44
CA ALA A 30 1.91 -14.81 -4.29
C ALA A 30 1.52 -13.53 -3.53
N LEU A 31 2.24 -13.20 -2.46
CA LEU A 31 2.00 -11.97 -1.71
C LEU A 31 2.34 -10.72 -2.54
N ALA A 32 3.47 -10.71 -3.25
CA ALA A 32 3.86 -9.60 -4.11
C ALA A 32 2.81 -9.33 -5.20
N GLN A 33 2.25 -10.39 -5.79
CA GLN A 33 1.15 -10.30 -6.75
C GLN A 33 -0.11 -9.69 -6.12
N SER A 34 -0.44 -10.07 -4.88
CA SER A 34 -1.64 -9.53 -4.20
C SER A 34 -1.58 -8.02 -3.95
N TYR A 35 -0.37 -7.46 -3.79
CA TYR A 35 -0.18 -6.01 -3.61
C TYR A 35 -0.09 -5.24 -4.93
N ALA A 36 0.21 -5.90 -6.06
CA ALA A 36 0.46 -5.20 -7.32
C ALA A 36 -0.71 -4.31 -7.82
N PRO A 37 -1.99 -4.70 -7.65
CA PRO A 37 -3.12 -3.85 -8.04
C PRO A 37 -3.16 -2.52 -7.29
N THR A 38 -2.83 -2.50 -6.00
CA THR A 38 -2.98 -1.32 -5.13
C THR A 38 -1.71 -0.51 -5.03
N LEU A 39 -0.57 -1.16 -4.80
CA LEU A 39 0.70 -0.50 -4.61
C LEU A 39 1.32 -0.08 -5.93
N GLY A 40 1.10 -0.87 -6.99
CA GLY A 40 1.82 -0.77 -8.25
C GLY A 40 2.89 -1.86 -8.33
N PRO A 41 3.93 -1.69 -9.15
CA PRO A 41 4.84 -2.80 -9.42
C PRO A 41 5.63 -3.28 -8.18
N THR A 42 5.63 -4.59 -7.95
CA THR A 42 6.26 -5.23 -6.78
C THR A 42 7.42 -6.13 -7.18
N LEU A 43 8.32 -6.38 -6.22
CA LEU A 43 9.49 -7.24 -6.37
C LEU A 43 9.56 -8.26 -5.25
N VAL A 44 10.20 -9.39 -5.55
CA VAL A 44 10.69 -10.33 -4.55
C VAL A 44 12.21 -10.37 -4.62
N LEU A 45 12.84 -10.08 -3.50
CA LEU A 45 14.28 -10.10 -3.33
C LEU A 45 14.68 -11.17 -2.32
N HIS A 46 15.68 -11.97 -2.63
CA HIS A 46 16.29 -12.90 -1.68
C HIS A 46 17.25 -12.14 -0.76
N SER A 47 17.26 -12.55 0.51
CA SER A 47 18.14 -12.02 1.53
C SER A 47 19.14 -13.10 2.00
N ARG A 48 20.35 -12.70 2.37
CA ARG A 48 21.42 -13.60 2.84
C ARG A 48 21.06 -14.49 4.03
N ASN A 49 20.05 -14.11 4.80
CA ASN A 49 19.51 -14.90 5.91
C ASN A 49 18.45 -15.93 5.48
N GLY A 50 18.23 -16.13 4.18
CA GLY A 50 17.38 -17.18 3.61
C GLY A 50 15.90 -16.85 3.51
N VAL A 51 15.48 -15.60 3.74
CA VAL A 51 14.09 -15.16 3.55
C VAL A 51 13.92 -14.35 2.27
N PHE A 52 12.67 -14.21 1.83
CA PHE A 52 12.28 -13.51 0.62
C PHE A 52 11.53 -12.22 0.98
N ALA A 53 12.14 -11.08 0.72
CA ALA A 53 11.57 -9.76 0.95
C ALA A 53 10.62 -9.36 -0.18
N VAL A 54 9.40 -8.95 0.17
CA VAL A 54 8.43 -8.37 -0.75
C VAL A 54 8.55 -6.86 -0.71
N VAL A 55 8.78 -6.25 -1.87
CA VAL A 55 9.17 -4.85 -2.00
C VAL A 55 8.21 -4.12 -2.93
N ALA A 56 7.70 -2.96 -2.49
CA ALA A 56 6.77 -2.15 -3.28
C ALA A 56 7.46 -1.08 -4.13
N GLY A 57 8.77 -0.89 -3.96
CA GLY A 57 9.56 0.12 -4.65
C GLY A 57 10.52 0.81 -3.69
N THR A 58 10.88 2.04 -4.01
CA THR A 58 11.79 2.89 -3.24
C THR A 58 11.12 4.15 -2.76
N LEU A 59 11.57 4.65 -1.62
CA LEU A 59 11.22 5.97 -1.10
C LEU A 59 12.49 6.82 -0.94
N TYR A 60 12.46 8.07 -1.40
CA TYR A 60 13.58 9.00 -1.22
C TYR A 60 13.80 9.34 0.25
N GLN A 61 15.06 9.44 0.64
CA GLN A 61 15.51 9.54 2.03
C GLN A 61 14.93 10.76 2.77
N ASP A 62 14.72 11.88 2.08
CA ASP A 62 14.17 13.12 2.64
C ASP A 62 12.74 12.93 3.20
N LYS A 63 11.93 12.07 2.56
CA LYS A 63 10.52 11.83 2.93
C LYS A 63 10.22 10.40 3.36
N ALA A 64 11.17 9.47 3.26
CA ALA A 64 10.91 8.04 3.44
C ALA A 64 10.26 7.69 4.78
N LYS A 65 10.74 8.26 5.89
CA LYS A 65 10.17 7.96 7.23
C LYS A 65 8.74 8.50 7.39
N ALA A 66 8.49 9.72 6.90
CA ALA A 66 7.15 10.31 6.93
C ALA A 66 6.18 9.51 6.06
N ASN A 67 6.60 9.17 4.84
CA ASN A 67 5.82 8.35 3.92
C ASN A 67 5.54 6.95 4.50
N LEU A 68 6.54 6.27 5.06
CA LEU A 68 6.34 4.97 5.72
C LEU A 68 5.26 5.06 6.81
N THR A 69 5.35 6.08 7.66
CA THR A 69 4.41 6.29 8.78
C THR A 69 2.99 6.51 8.24
N ALA A 70 2.84 7.39 7.27
CA ALA A 70 1.54 7.73 6.70
C ALA A 70 0.89 6.53 5.95
N LEU A 71 1.70 5.75 5.21
CA LEU A 71 1.22 4.54 4.53
C LEU A 71 0.71 3.50 5.52
N LYS A 72 1.38 3.34 6.67
CA LYS A 72 0.93 2.47 7.76
C LYS A 72 -0.33 3.01 8.41
N GLU A 73 -0.42 4.30 8.69
CA GLU A 73 -1.59 4.91 9.34
C GLU A 73 -2.85 4.83 8.47
N LEU A 74 -2.70 4.86 7.15
CA LEU A 74 -3.81 4.64 6.21
C LEU A 74 -4.05 3.16 5.88
N HIS A 75 -3.32 2.24 6.51
CA HIS A 75 -3.32 0.81 6.19
C HIS A 75 -3.05 0.49 4.72
N ILE A 76 -2.36 1.35 3.97
CA ILE A 76 -1.99 1.09 2.58
C ILE A 76 -0.95 -0.03 2.50
N ILE A 77 -0.11 -0.12 3.52
CA ILE A 77 0.89 -1.18 3.68
C ILE A 77 0.75 -1.84 5.07
N PRO A 78 1.26 -3.07 5.24
CA PRO A 78 1.30 -3.75 6.54
C PRO A 78 2.01 -2.95 7.64
N GLN A 79 1.58 -3.11 8.90
CA GLN A 79 2.18 -2.42 10.05
C GLN A 79 3.64 -2.82 10.31
N ASP A 80 4.04 -4.02 9.91
CA ASP A 80 5.40 -4.54 10.01
C ASP A 80 6.29 -4.11 8.83
N SER A 81 5.78 -3.33 7.86
CA SER A 81 6.58 -2.77 6.76
C SER A 81 7.75 -1.94 7.28
N PHE A 82 8.88 -1.92 6.56
CA PHE A 82 10.06 -1.17 6.99
C PHE A 82 10.91 -0.69 5.81
N LEU A 83 11.79 0.28 6.09
CA LEU A 83 12.76 0.79 5.13
C LEU A 83 14.05 -0.02 5.21
N SER A 84 14.59 -0.41 4.07
CA SER A 84 15.88 -1.11 3.98
C SER A 84 16.83 -0.38 3.04
N ARG A 85 18.11 -0.31 3.41
CA ARG A 85 19.18 0.15 2.49
C ARG A 85 19.51 -0.91 1.42
N GLY A 86 18.93 -2.10 1.52
CA GLY A 86 19.27 -3.24 0.67
C GLY A 86 20.49 -4.01 1.16
N GLU A 87 21.04 -3.64 2.32
CA GLU A 87 22.09 -4.43 2.99
C GLU A 87 21.53 -5.83 3.29
N GLY A 88 22.17 -6.86 2.74
CA GLY A 88 21.70 -8.24 2.92
C GLY A 88 20.82 -8.77 1.80
N LEU A 89 20.27 -7.92 0.94
CA LEU A 89 19.55 -8.36 -0.25
C LEU A 89 20.57 -8.69 -1.35
N ASP A 90 20.55 -9.92 -1.84
CA ASP A 90 21.60 -10.46 -2.73
C ASP A 90 21.08 -11.04 -4.04
N GLY A 91 19.76 -11.19 -4.19
CA GLY A 91 19.16 -11.74 -5.40
C GLY A 91 17.82 -11.12 -5.73
N LEU A 92 17.61 -10.79 -7.01
CA LEU A 92 16.29 -10.50 -7.55
C LEU A 92 15.67 -11.82 -8.01
N ILE A 93 14.57 -12.22 -7.37
CA ILE A 93 13.89 -13.49 -7.63
C ILE A 93 12.74 -13.30 -8.60
N TRP A 94 11.92 -12.28 -8.37
CA TRP A 94 10.73 -12.03 -9.17
C TRP A 94 10.38 -10.54 -9.23
N MET A 95 9.68 -10.13 -10.28
CA MET A 95 9.09 -8.80 -10.42
C MET A 95 7.75 -8.87 -11.15
N SER A 96 6.81 -8.01 -10.77
CA SER A 96 5.45 -8.01 -11.33
C SER A 96 5.32 -7.35 -12.70
N TYR A 97 6.40 -6.79 -13.26
CA TYR A 97 6.35 -5.93 -14.46
C TYR A 97 7.56 -6.13 -15.39
N GLN A 98 7.42 -5.67 -16.64
CA GLN A 98 8.47 -5.73 -17.65
C GLN A 98 9.35 -4.46 -17.64
N ARG A 99 10.66 -4.63 -17.87
CA ARG A 99 11.73 -3.61 -17.79
C ARG A 99 11.30 -2.17 -18.15
N GLY A 100 11.60 -1.21 -17.27
CA GLY A 100 11.48 0.23 -17.54
C GLY A 100 10.58 1.01 -16.59
N ALA A 101 9.86 0.36 -15.68
CA ALA A 101 9.08 1.08 -14.67
C ALA A 101 9.97 1.78 -13.64
N SER A 102 9.50 2.94 -13.17
CA SER A 102 10.09 3.63 -12.03
C SER A 102 9.91 2.79 -10.76
N PHE A 103 10.96 2.69 -9.96
CA PHE A 103 10.85 2.13 -8.62
C PHE A 103 10.37 3.16 -7.60
N ASP A 104 10.30 4.46 -7.93
CA ASP A 104 9.83 5.49 -7.01
C ASP A 104 8.35 5.27 -6.65
N PHE A 105 8.12 4.73 -5.46
CA PHE A 105 6.81 4.36 -4.95
C PHE A 105 5.83 5.54 -4.95
N ALA A 106 6.31 6.74 -4.58
CA ALA A 106 5.44 7.90 -4.43
C ALA A 106 4.86 8.42 -5.76
N THR A 107 5.41 7.96 -6.88
CA THR A 107 4.95 8.33 -8.24
C THR A 107 4.17 7.23 -8.93
N GLN A 108 3.99 6.07 -8.28
CA GLN A 108 3.32 4.93 -8.91
C GLN A 108 1.83 5.24 -9.15
N PRO A 109 1.32 5.09 -10.39
CA PRO A 109 -0.07 5.45 -10.72
C PRO A 109 -1.13 4.68 -9.92
N ASN A 110 -0.84 3.43 -9.52
CA ASN A 110 -1.75 2.61 -8.75
C ASN A 110 -1.90 3.17 -7.33
N TYR A 111 -0.76 3.42 -6.67
CA TYR A 111 -0.71 4.10 -5.38
C TYR A 111 -1.42 5.47 -5.41
N LEU A 112 -1.09 6.33 -6.38
CA LEU A 112 -1.70 7.67 -6.47
C LEU A 112 -3.22 7.59 -6.64
N ARG A 113 -3.71 6.69 -7.50
CA ARG A 113 -5.16 6.48 -7.69
C ARG A 113 -5.83 5.93 -6.43
N LEU A 114 -5.18 5.03 -5.70
CA LEU A 114 -5.69 4.52 -4.43
C LEU A 114 -5.88 5.66 -3.42
N VAL A 115 -4.90 6.56 -3.29
CA VAL A 115 -5.00 7.70 -2.35
C VAL A 115 -6.07 8.69 -2.81
N GLN A 116 -6.17 8.99 -4.10
CA GLN A 116 -7.21 9.87 -4.64
C GLN A 116 -8.62 9.33 -4.39
N ARG A 117 -8.82 8.03 -4.62
CA ARG A 117 -10.09 7.35 -4.32
C ARG A 117 -10.45 7.43 -2.84
N LEU A 118 -9.47 7.19 -1.97
CA LEU A 118 -9.67 7.32 -0.52
C LEU A 118 -10.03 8.77 -0.13
N GLN A 119 -9.27 9.76 -0.61
CA GLN A 119 -9.54 11.18 -0.37
C GLN A 119 -10.95 11.57 -0.84
N ALA A 120 -11.35 11.14 -2.04
CA ALA A 120 -12.68 11.40 -2.58
C ALA A 120 -13.80 10.78 -1.73
N ALA A 121 -13.63 9.53 -1.27
CA ALA A 121 -14.59 8.89 -0.38
C ALA A 121 -14.70 9.65 0.97
N MET A 122 -13.57 10.07 1.53
CA MET A 122 -13.56 10.86 2.76
C MET A 122 -14.20 12.24 2.57
N SER A 123 -14.03 12.88 1.41
CA SER A 123 -14.72 14.14 1.07
C SER A 123 -16.22 13.97 1.01
N LYS A 124 -16.71 12.89 0.37
CA LYS A 124 -18.16 12.59 0.31
C LYS A 124 -18.78 12.40 1.70
N LEU A 125 -18.02 11.81 2.62
CA LEU A 125 -18.43 11.64 4.02
C LEU A 125 -18.33 12.92 4.87
N GLY A 126 -17.82 14.01 4.32
CA GLY A 126 -17.57 15.26 5.04
C GLY A 126 -16.40 15.18 6.04
N LEU A 127 -15.55 14.16 5.93
CA LEU A 127 -14.41 13.94 6.83
C LEU A 127 -13.11 14.58 6.33
N TYR A 128 -13.05 14.95 5.04
CA TYR A 128 -11.87 15.51 4.39
C TYR A 128 -12.23 16.75 3.55
N SER A 129 -11.49 17.84 3.78
CA SER A 129 -11.69 19.14 3.12
C SER A 129 -10.47 19.58 2.29
N GLY A 130 -9.49 18.71 2.11
CA GLY A 130 -8.30 18.99 1.30
C GLY A 130 -8.49 18.62 -0.18
N PRO A 131 -7.46 18.84 -1.02
CA PRO A 131 -7.48 18.43 -2.43
C PRO A 131 -7.47 16.90 -2.58
N VAL A 132 -8.09 16.41 -3.66
CA VAL A 132 -8.02 15.02 -4.10
C VAL A 132 -6.88 14.88 -5.10
N ASP A 133 -5.65 14.84 -4.59
CA ASP A 133 -4.41 14.93 -5.38
C ASP A 133 -3.55 13.66 -5.33
N GLY A 134 -3.88 12.71 -4.44
CA GLY A 134 -3.09 11.49 -4.24
C GLY A 134 -1.90 11.67 -3.28
N LEU A 135 -1.80 12.83 -2.61
CA LEU A 135 -0.77 13.11 -1.62
C LEU A 135 -1.29 12.87 -0.21
N ILE A 136 -0.53 12.12 0.59
CA ILE A 136 -0.90 11.88 1.99
C ILE A 136 -0.33 12.98 2.86
N GLY A 137 -1.20 13.90 3.29
CA GLY A 137 -0.91 14.89 4.31
C GLY A 137 -1.54 14.55 5.68
N PRO A 138 -1.27 15.34 6.73
CA PRO A 138 -1.88 15.16 8.06
C PRO A 138 -3.41 15.17 8.03
N THR A 139 -4.00 15.94 7.10
CA THR A 139 -5.46 16.00 6.91
C THR A 139 -6.03 14.70 6.35
N THR A 140 -5.32 14.03 5.43
CA THR A 140 -5.70 12.70 4.89
C THR A 140 -5.69 11.65 6.00
N VAL A 141 -4.62 11.62 6.80
CA VAL A 141 -4.50 10.71 7.96
C VAL A 141 -5.63 10.95 8.97
N LYS A 142 -5.87 12.22 9.33
CA LYS A 142 -6.95 12.58 10.26
C LYS A 142 -8.31 12.12 9.74
N ALA A 143 -8.61 12.36 8.47
CA ALA A 143 -9.87 11.96 7.86
C ALA A 143 -10.09 10.43 7.93
N PHE A 144 -9.06 9.66 7.60
CA PHE A 144 -9.14 8.20 7.68
C PHE A 144 -9.32 7.68 9.11
N ARG A 145 -8.63 8.28 10.10
CA ARG A 145 -8.86 7.95 11.52
C ARG A 145 -10.29 8.26 11.95
N SER A 146 -10.82 9.41 11.56
CA SER A 146 -12.22 9.77 11.82
C SER A 146 -13.19 8.80 11.15
N TYR A 147 -12.86 8.28 9.96
CA TYR A 147 -13.64 7.23 9.32
C TYR A 147 -13.64 5.95 10.15
N LEU A 148 -12.47 5.42 10.52
CA LEU A 148 -12.40 4.21 11.36
C LEU A 148 -13.19 4.39 12.67
N ALA A 149 -13.07 5.54 13.33
CA ALA A 149 -13.81 5.84 14.55
C ALA A 149 -15.33 5.98 14.34
N ARG A 150 -15.77 6.62 13.25
CA ARG A 150 -17.20 6.81 12.94
C ARG A 150 -17.92 5.49 12.66
N PHE A 151 -17.21 4.51 12.12
CA PHE A 151 -17.77 3.22 11.71
C PHE A 151 -17.33 2.05 12.61
N ASP A 152 -16.71 2.34 13.77
CA ASP A 152 -16.19 1.36 14.74
C ASP A 152 -15.35 0.23 14.10
N LEU A 153 -14.54 0.60 13.10
CA LEU A 153 -13.73 -0.35 12.35
C LEU A 153 -12.41 -0.59 13.05
N GLN A 154 -12.11 -1.87 13.30
CA GLN A 154 -10.83 -2.25 13.87
C GLN A 154 -9.69 -1.99 12.86
N PRO A 155 -8.59 -1.37 13.29
CA PRO A 155 -7.39 -1.30 12.48
C PRO A 155 -6.82 -2.71 12.30
N GLY A 156 -6.72 -3.21 11.07
CA GLY A 156 -6.14 -4.54 10.88
C GLY A 156 -5.89 -4.97 9.44
N ALA A 157 -6.84 -4.72 8.54
CA ALA A 157 -6.68 -5.11 7.15
C ALA A 157 -5.96 -4.02 6.35
N VAL A 158 -5.00 -4.46 5.51
CA VAL A 158 -4.42 -3.60 4.48
C VAL A 158 -5.51 -3.20 3.49
N LEU A 159 -5.53 -1.94 3.07
CA LEU A 159 -6.42 -1.44 2.04
C LEU A 159 -6.16 -2.18 0.73
N THR A 160 -7.17 -2.95 0.32
CA THR A 160 -7.27 -3.58 -0.99
C THR A 160 -8.21 -2.78 -1.88
N ASP A 161 -8.21 -3.06 -3.18
CA ASP A 161 -9.22 -2.50 -4.09
C ASP A 161 -10.65 -2.84 -3.66
N TYR A 162 -10.85 -4.03 -3.07
CA TYR A 162 -12.15 -4.48 -2.57
C TYR A 162 -12.62 -3.63 -1.37
N SER A 163 -11.78 -3.53 -0.33
CA SER A 163 -12.13 -2.74 0.87
C SER A 163 -12.27 -1.26 0.54
N LEU A 164 -11.50 -0.74 -0.42
CA LEU A 164 -11.67 0.63 -0.89
C LEU A 164 -13.01 0.83 -1.62
N ALA A 165 -13.42 -0.13 -2.44
CA ALA A 165 -14.74 -0.09 -3.07
C ALA A 165 -15.88 -0.17 -2.05
N GLU A 166 -15.69 -0.88 -0.93
CA GLU A 166 -16.64 -0.84 0.20
C GLU A 166 -16.72 0.54 0.86
N ILE A 167 -15.57 1.17 1.14
CA ILE A 167 -15.51 2.54 1.67
C ILE A 167 -16.22 3.52 0.73
N GLU A 168 -15.97 3.43 -0.58
CA GLU A 168 -16.60 4.28 -1.59
C GLU A 168 -18.12 4.09 -1.68
N ARG A 169 -18.59 2.84 -1.56
CA ARG A 169 -20.03 2.52 -1.53
C ARG A 169 -20.69 3.14 -0.30
N ASN A 170 -20.13 2.90 0.88
CA ASN A 170 -20.63 3.44 2.16
C ASN A 170 -20.62 4.97 2.17
N ALA A 171 -19.65 5.59 1.51
CA ALA A 171 -19.58 7.04 1.33
C ALA A 171 -20.67 7.60 0.38
N GLY A 172 -21.19 6.78 -0.53
CA GLY A 172 -22.20 7.20 -1.51
C GLY A 172 -23.64 7.08 -1.02
N ASP A 173 -23.92 6.10 -0.16
CA ASP A 173 -25.28 5.81 0.32
C ASP A 173 -25.50 6.08 1.81
N GLY A 174 -24.43 6.37 2.56
CA GLY A 174 -24.48 6.71 3.98
C GLY A 174 -24.61 5.53 4.92
N PHE A 175 -24.62 4.28 4.41
CA PHE A 175 -24.69 3.09 5.24
C PHE A 175 -23.33 2.74 5.85
N HIS A 176 -23.33 2.21 7.08
CA HIS A 176 -22.16 1.79 7.82
C HIS A 176 -21.58 0.45 7.35
N SER A 177 -22.41 -0.43 6.79
CA SER A 177 -21.95 -1.72 6.25
C SER A 177 -22.92 -2.34 5.23
N ASP A 178 -22.45 -3.34 4.50
CA ASP A 178 -23.31 -4.19 3.65
C ASP A 178 -24.40 -4.87 4.49
N GLN A 179 -24.13 -5.23 5.74
CA GLN A 179 -25.12 -5.81 6.66
C GLN A 179 -26.24 -4.81 6.99
N GLU A 180 -25.91 -3.58 7.34
CA GLU A 180 -26.91 -2.54 7.61
C GLU A 180 -27.72 -2.24 6.35
N ARG A 181 -27.08 -2.15 5.19
CA ARG A 181 -27.77 -1.95 3.91
C ARG A 181 -28.76 -3.08 3.62
N ASN A 182 -28.34 -4.32 3.84
CA ASN A 182 -29.18 -5.50 3.64
C ASN A 182 -30.34 -5.52 4.64
N ALA A 183 -30.10 -5.11 5.89
CA ALA A 183 -31.16 -4.96 6.90
C ALA A 183 -32.16 -3.86 6.49
N ALA A 184 -31.69 -2.70 6.03
CA ALA A 184 -32.56 -1.61 5.55
C ALA A 184 -33.41 -2.05 4.34
N ARG A 185 -32.81 -2.75 3.37
CA ARG A 185 -33.54 -3.31 2.21
C ARG A 185 -34.53 -4.39 2.59
N ALA A 186 -34.27 -5.16 3.63
CA ALA A 186 -35.21 -6.15 4.16
C ALA A 186 -36.41 -5.50 4.86
N LEU A 187 -36.29 -4.22 5.25
CA LEU A 187 -37.34 -3.45 5.92
C LEU A 187 -38.17 -2.58 4.97
N GLY A 188 -37.74 -2.36 3.71
CA GLY A 188 -38.50 -1.67 2.66
C GLY A 188 -37.69 -0.62 1.90
#